data_AF-A0A8T1HYB6-F1
#
_entry.id   AF-A0A8T1HYB6-F1
#
_cell.length_a   1.000
_cell.length_b   1.000
_cell.length_c   1.000
_cell.angle_alpha   90.00
_cell.angle_beta   90.00
_cell.angle_gamma   90.00
#
_symmetry.space_group_name_H-M   'P 1'
#
loop_
_entity.id
_entity.type
_entity.pdbx_description
1 polymer ?
#
loop_
_entity_poly.entity_id
_entity_poly.type
_entity_poly.pdbx_seq_one_letter_code
_entity_poly.pdbx_strand_id
1 'polypeptide(L)'
;MIKYLRAPTDSSRRRLSSRNRSCVDRYAMDGDLLTYHVDRVDPPRIVVPLDDDLRARLMHEFHDSPIAGNLGRAKTFAVISRDYN
;
A
#
# COMPACT_ATOMS: atom_id res chain seq x y z
N MET A 1 12.00 2.65 8.63
CA MET A 1 10.54 2.82 8.63
C MET A 1 9.84 1.57 9.15
N ILE A 2 9.89 0.44 8.43
CA ILE A 2 9.21 -0.81 8.83
C ILE A 2 9.54 -1.26 10.26
N LYS A 3 10.82 -1.21 10.66
CA LYS A 3 11.24 -1.52 12.04
C LYS A 3 10.55 -0.64 13.11
N TYR A 4 10.29 0.63 12.79
CA TYR A 4 9.54 1.53 13.66
C TYR A 4 8.06 1.15 13.67
N LEU A 5 7.46 0.85 12.51
CA LEU A 5 6.03 0.51 12.43
C LEU A 5 5.69 -0.78 13.18
N ARG A 6 6.61 -1.76 13.23
CA ARG A 6 6.42 -3.00 14.01
C ARG A 6 6.59 -2.81 15.52
N ALA A 7 7.37 -1.81 15.95
CA ALA A 7 7.66 -1.57 17.37
C ALA A 7 7.91 -0.06 17.62
N PRO A 8 6.84 0.76 17.60
CA PRO A 8 6.98 2.21 17.66
C PRO A 8 7.41 2.66 19.06
N THR A 9 8.53 3.38 19.12
CA THR A 9 9.09 3.98 20.34
C THR A 9 9.64 5.36 20.03
N ASP A 10 9.75 6.26 21.02
CA ASP A 10 10.28 7.61 20.78
C ASP A 10 11.73 7.57 20.23
N SER A 11 12.53 6.64 20.74
CA SER A 11 13.90 6.40 20.26
C SER A 11 13.94 5.94 18.81
N SER A 12 13.08 4.99 18.40
CA SER A 12 12.99 4.56 17.00
C SER A 12 12.40 5.64 16.09
N ARG A 13 11.50 6.51 16.61
CA ARG A 13 10.95 7.66 15.88
C ARG A 13 12.04 8.67 15.53
N ARG A 14 12.95 8.97 16.47
CA ARG A 14 14.08 9.89 16.25
C ARG A 14 15.07 9.40 15.19
N ARG A 15 15.18 8.08 15.01
CA ARG A 15 16.04 7.45 13.99
C ARG A 15 15.47 7.53 12.58
N LEU A 16 14.22 7.98 12.40
CA LEU A 16 13.64 8.20 11.08
C LEU A 16 14.17 9.51 10.46
N SER A 17 14.35 9.52 9.14
CA SER A 17 14.61 10.74 8.39
C SER A 17 13.45 11.75 8.56
N SER A 18 13.70 13.03 8.34
CA SER A 18 12.67 14.07 8.45
C SER A 18 11.44 13.75 7.59
N ARG A 19 11.68 13.37 6.31
CA ARG A 19 10.63 12.95 5.38
C ARG A 19 9.81 11.77 5.87
N ASN A 20 10.45 10.78 6.49
CA ASN A 20 9.73 9.63 7.04
C ASN A 20 8.94 10.04 8.29
N ARG A 21 9.49 10.86 9.18
CA ARG A 21 8.76 11.33 10.38
C ARG A 21 7.48 12.09 10.04
N SER A 22 7.47 12.86 8.96
CA SER A 22 6.31 13.65 8.54
C SER A 22 5.20 12.84 7.88
N CYS A 23 5.45 11.59 7.47
CA CYS A 23 4.46 10.75 6.81
C CYS A 23 4.21 9.41 7.51
N VAL A 24 4.94 9.09 8.58
CA VAL A 24 4.88 7.77 9.23
C VAL A 24 3.51 7.46 9.83
N ASP A 25 2.74 8.48 10.17
CA ASP A 25 1.36 8.35 10.66
C ASP A 25 0.38 7.87 9.59
N ARG A 26 0.77 7.94 8.31
CA ARG A 26 -0.01 7.39 7.20
C ARG A 26 0.31 5.93 6.90
N TYR A 27 1.35 5.36 7.50
CA TYR A 27 1.71 3.97 7.28
C TYR A 27 1.40 3.12 8.50
N ALA A 28 0.95 1.88 8.28
CA ALA A 28 0.71 0.90 9.33
C ALA A 28 1.14 -0.49 8.88
N MET A 29 1.32 -1.40 9.85
CA MET A 29 1.49 -2.82 9.58
C MET A 29 0.16 -3.52 9.86
N ASP A 30 -0.35 -4.26 8.90
CA ASP A 30 -1.44 -5.21 9.07
C ASP A 30 -0.87 -6.63 8.89
N GLY A 31 -0.55 -7.29 10.01
CA GLY A 31 0.26 -8.50 10.01
C GLY A 31 1.63 -8.26 9.36
N ASP A 32 1.86 -8.87 8.20
CA ASP A 32 3.08 -8.71 7.40
C ASP A 32 2.93 -7.74 6.22
N LEU A 33 1.74 -7.20 5.99
CA LEU A 33 1.47 -6.22 4.96
C LEU A 33 1.75 -4.82 5.48
N LEU A 34 2.46 -4.03 4.67
CA LEU A 34 2.58 -2.60 4.88
C LEU A 34 1.37 -1.93 4.24
N THR A 35 0.69 -1.05 4.95
CA THR A 35 -0.45 -0.29 4.43
C THR A 35 -0.19 1.21 4.48
N TYR A 36 -0.90 1.95 3.62
CA TYR A 36 -0.84 3.39 3.47
C TYR A 36 -2.25 4.01 3.45
N HIS A 37 -2.41 5.11 4.18
CA HIS A 37 -3.61 5.94 4.21
C HIS A 37 -3.37 7.24 3.43
N VAL A 38 -4.20 7.51 2.42
CA VAL A 38 -4.18 8.79 1.70
C VAL A 38 -4.69 9.91 2.61
N ASP A 39 -5.85 9.67 3.24
CA ASP A 39 -6.41 10.44 4.34
C ASP A 39 -6.71 9.50 5.53
N ARG A 40 -6.85 10.06 6.73
CA ARG A 40 -7.22 9.33 7.95
C ARG A 40 -8.57 8.62 7.87
N VAL A 41 -9.48 9.14 7.03
CA VAL A 41 -10.82 8.58 6.84
C VAL A 41 -10.89 7.54 5.72
N ASP A 42 -9.85 7.48 4.88
CA ASP A 42 -9.82 6.52 3.78
C ASP A 42 -9.45 5.13 4.28
N PRO A 43 -9.99 4.08 3.65
CA PRO A 43 -9.53 2.71 3.91
C PRO A 43 -8.03 2.60 3.61
N PRO A 44 -7.29 1.80 4.40
CA PRO A 44 -5.88 1.53 4.14
C PRO A 44 -5.71 0.84 2.80
N ARG A 45 -4.64 1.21 2.09
CA ARG A 45 -4.21 0.61 0.83
C ARG A 45 -2.95 -0.19 1.09
N ILE A 46 -2.79 -1.36 0.50
CA ILE A 46 -1.61 -2.22 0.68
C ILE A 46 -0.44 -1.69 -0.17
N VAL A 47 0.69 -1.41 0.46
CA VAL A 47 1.90 -1.02 -0.25
C VAL A 47 2.46 -2.23 -0.99
N VAL A 48 2.39 -2.19 -2.31
CA VAL A 48 3.00 -3.20 -3.18
C VAL A 48 4.47 -2.84 -3.36
N PRO A 49 5.42 -3.72 -2.98
CA PRO A 49 6.84 -3.52 -3.28
C PRO A 49 7.05 -3.26 -4.77
N LEU A 50 8.03 -2.43 -5.12
CA LEU A 50 8.44 -2.17 -6.50
C LEU A 50 9.22 -3.36 -7.08
N ASP A 51 8.65 -4.56 -6.96
CA ASP A 51 9.12 -5.80 -7.53
C ASP A 51 8.34 -6.02 -8.83
N ASP A 52 9.04 -6.02 -9.96
CA ASP A 52 8.42 -6.10 -11.28
C ASP A 52 7.73 -7.44 -11.51
N ASP A 53 8.26 -8.54 -10.96
CA ASP A 53 7.67 -9.87 -11.08
C ASP A 53 6.39 -9.96 -10.24
N LEU A 54 6.42 -9.41 -9.02
CA LEU A 54 5.22 -9.33 -8.17
C LEU A 54 4.15 -8.46 -8.82
N ARG A 55 4.54 -7.32 -9.39
CA ARG A 55 3.62 -6.42 -10.09
C ARG A 55 3.03 -7.09 -11.33
N ALA A 56 3.84 -7.79 -12.12
CA ALA A 56 3.39 -8.53 -13.30
C ALA A 56 2.44 -9.67 -12.92
N ARG A 57 2.74 -10.42 -11.84
CA ARG A 57 1.87 -11.48 -11.32
C ARG A 57 0.53 -10.94 -10.85
N LEU A 58 0.52 -9.85 -10.09
CA LEU A 58 -0.72 -9.18 -9.69
C LEU A 58 -1.50 -8.75 -10.93
N MET A 59 -0.86 -8.07 -11.89
CA MET A 59 -1.55 -7.67 -13.12
C MET A 59 -2.13 -8.85 -13.89
N HIS A 60 -1.41 -9.98 -13.96
CA HIS A 60 -1.86 -11.19 -14.65
C HIS A 60 -3.03 -11.88 -13.93
N GLU A 61 -2.94 -12.07 -12.61
CA GLU A 61 -3.98 -12.72 -11.80
C GLU A 61 -5.30 -11.93 -11.80
N PHE A 62 -5.23 -10.60 -11.81
CA PHE A 62 -6.39 -9.72 -11.94
C PHE A 62 -6.84 -9.51 -13.40
N HIS A 63 -6.08 -9.98 -14.39
CA HIS A 63 -6.43 -9.88 -15.81
C HIS A 63 -7.50 -10.91 -16.23
N ASP A 64 -7.50 -12.09 -15.58
CA ASP A 64 -8.35 -13.23 -15.95
C ASP A 64 -9.57 -13.41 -15.03
N SER A 65 -9.80 -12.49 -14.08
CA SER A 65 -10.99 -12.53 -13.22
C SER A 65 -12.21 -12.04 -14.01
N PRO A 66 -13.27 -12.87 -14.21
CA PRO A 66 -14.48 -12.47 -14.94
C PRO A 66 -15.42 -11.62 -14.07
N ILE A 67 -14.89 -10.79 -13.17
CA ILE A 67 -15.68 -9.90 -12.34
C ILE A 67 -15.85 -8.58 -13.08
N ALA A 68 -17.02 -8.47 -13.72
CA ALA A 68 -17.53 -7.33 -14.47
C ALA A 68 -17.10 -7.29 -15.95
N GLY A 69 -17.99 -7.82 -16.79
CA GLY A 69 -17.92 -7.72 -18.23
C GLY A 69 -17.56 -6.32 -18.73
N ASN A 70 -16.58 -6.31 -19.62
CA ASN A 70 -16.54 -5.48 -20.80
C ASN A 70 -16.84 -3.98 -20.60
N LEU A 71 -15.93 -3.25 -19.93
CA LEU A 71 -15.67 -1.83 -20.25
C LEU A 71 -14.18 -1.53 -20.08
N GLY A 72 -13.55 -1.22 -21.20
CA GLY A 72 -12.11 -1.07 -21.33
C GLY A 72 -11.48 0.02 -20.46
N ARG A 73 -10.20 -0.21 -20.15
CA ARG A 73 -9.14 0.80 -19.93
C ARG A 73 -9.35 1.89 -18.86
N ALA A 74 -10.44 1.93 -18.10
CA ALA A 74 -10.70 3.04 -17.15
C ALA A 74 -11.19 2.65 -15.74
N LYS A 75 -11.22 1.37 -15.33
CA LYS A 75 -11.68 1.00 -13.98
C LYS A 75 -10.74 0.14 -13.13
N THR A 76 -9.56 -0.25 -13.61
CA THR A 76 -8.62 -1.03 -12.80
C THR A 76 -7.75 -0.14 -11.91
N PHE A 77 -7.42 1.08 -12.34
CA PHE A 77 -6.64 2.01 -11.51
C PHE A 77 -7.39 2.45 -10.26
N ALA A 78 -8.72 2.59 -10.31
CA ALA A 78 -9.52 2.97 -9.14
C ALA A 78 -9.59 1.86 -8.08
N VAL A 79 -9.65 0.58 -8.49
CA VAL A 79 -9.69 -0.56 -7.56
C VAL A 79 -8.31 -0.86 -7.01
N ILE A 80 -7.27 -0.85 -7.85
CA ILE A 80 -5.89 -1.01 -7.39
C ILE A 80 -5.49 0.15 -6.49
N SER A 81 -5.81 1.40 -6.85
CA SER A 81 -5.58 2.56 -5.97
C SER A 81 -6.38 2.46 -4.67
N ARG A 82 -7.58 1.88 -4.66
CA ARG A 82 -8.40 1.75 -3.44
C ARG A 82 -7.85 0.73 -2.44
N ASP A 83 -7.22 -0.34 -2.92
CA ASP A 83 -6.84 -1.48 -2.07
C ASP A 83 -5.31 -1.67 -1.98
N TYR A 84 -4.52 -1.05 -2.86
CA TYR A 84 -3.07 -1.24 -2.98
C TYR A 84 -2.34 0.07 -3.37
N ASN A 85 -1.68 0.71 -2.41
CA ASN A 85 -0.79 1.87 -2.62
C ASN A 85 0.35 1.82 -1.61
#